data_AF-A0A7V1Z853-F1
#
_entry.id   AF-A0A7V1Z853-F1
#
_cell.length_a   1.000
_cell.length_b   1.000
_cell.length_c   1.000
_cell.angle_alpha   90.00
_cell.angle_beta   90.00
_cell.angle_gamma   90.00
#
_symmetry.space_group_name_H-M   'P 1'
#
loop_
_entity.id
_entity.type
_entity.pdbx_description
1 polymer ?
#
loop_
_entity_poly.entity_id
_entity_poly.type
_entity_poly.pdbx_seq_one_letter_code
_entity_poly.pdbx_strand_id
1 'polypeptide(L)'
;MLLIVLLGSGCQREAEVVPVRGTVMYRGQPLRQGVVAFVSDPQRSSDSVLAVATIQPDGHFSLQWQERQGLPPGWYRISILCPNDRTWPERYCDPQRSGLEFQVLPQRDNTITIRLE
;
A
#
# COMPACT_ATOMS: atom_id res chain seq x y z
N MET A 1 19.93 -47.77 21.84
CA MET A 1 18.99 -46.72 22.29
C MET A 1 19.16 -45.54 21.33
N LEU A 2 18.27 -45.41 20.34
CA LEU A 2 18.41 -44.44 19.25
C LEU A 2 17.63 -43.17 19.63
N LEU A 3 18.33 -42.10 19.97
CA LEU A 3 17.72 -40.80 20.28
C LEU A 3 17.67 -39.97 18.99
N ILE A 4 16.54 -40.01 18.29
CA ILE A 4 16.27 -39.15 17.13
C ILE A 4 15.88 -37.77 17.67
N VAL A 5 16.82 -36.83 17.60
CA VAL A 5 16.57 -35.41 17.88
C VAL A 5 15.94 -34.80 16.64
N LEU A 6 14.60 -34.66 16.64
CA LEU A 6 13.89 -33.81 15.69
C LEU A 6 14.18 -32.35 16.02
N LEU A 7 15.24 -31.79 15.42
CA LEU A 7 15.43 -30.35 15.29
C LEU A 7 14.36 -29.84 14.32
N GLY A 8 13.20 -29.45 14.87
CA GLY A 8 12.20 -28.68 14.14
C GLY A 8 12.84 -27.39 13.65
N SER A 9 13.23 -27.37 12.39
CA SER A 9 13.72 -26.17 11.73
C SER A 9 12.51 -25.25 11.60
N GLY A 10 12.41 -24.28 12.50
CA GLY A 10 11.48 -23.17 12.37
C GLY A 10 11.88 -22.34 11.15
N CYS A 11 11.48 -22.78 9.96
CA CYS A 11 11.53 -21.94 8.76
C CYS A 11 10.53 -20.81 8.98
N GLN A 12 11.00 -19.69 9.51
CA GLN A 12 10.27 -18.43 9.49
C GLN A 12 10.21 -18.00 8.03
N ARG A 13 9.12 -18.38 7.36
CA ARG A 13 8.89 -18.05 5.96
C ARG A 13 8.77 -16.54 5.87
N GLU A 14 9.71 -15.91 5.18
CA GLU A 14 9.71 -14.47 4.96
C GLU A 14 8.39 -14.07 4.30
N ALA A 15 7.79 -12.95 4.73
CA ALA A 15 6.53 -12.47 4.17
C ALA A 15 6.71 -12.23 2.67
N GLU A 16 5.76 -12.70 1.86
CA GLU A 16 5.72 -12.37 0.44
C GLU A 16 5.55 -10.85 0.29
N VAL A 17 6.32 -10.23 -0.60
CA VAL A 17 6.18 -8.81 -0.96
C VAL A 17 6.12 -8.77 -2.48
N VAL A 18 5.04 -8.21 -3.01
CA VAL A 18 4.78 -8.12 -4.45
C VAL A 18 4.77 -6.65 -4.90
N PRO A 19 5.25 -6.33 -6.12
CA PRO A 19 5.32 -4.95 -6.58
C PRO A 19 3.94 -4.26 -6.59
N VAL A 20 3.88 -3.05 -6.03
CA VAL A 20 2.69 -2.18 -6.07
C VAL A 20 3.10 -0.78 -6.53
N ARG A 21 2.48 -0.34 -7.63
CA ARG A 21 2.69 0.98 -8.23
C ARG A 21 1.38 1.55 -8.76
N GLY A 22 1.36 2.84 -9.06
CA GLY A 22 0.17 3.42 -9.63
C GLY A 22 0.33 4.86 -10.06
N THR A 23 -0.82 5.46 -10.37
CA THR A 23 -0.95 6.88 -10.72
C THR A 23 -2.12 7.46 -9.95
N VAL A 24 -1.95 8.67 -9.41
CA VAL A 24 -3.03 9.44 -8.81
C VAL A 24 -3.47 10.54 -9.77
N MET A 25 -4.77 10.60 -10.02
CA MET A 25 -5.43 11.61 -10.84
C MET A 25 -6.41 12.40 -9.98
N TYR A 26 -6.36 13.74 -10.04
CA TYR A 26 -7.33 14.63 -9.41
C TYR A 26 -8.00 15.49 -10.47
N ARG A 27 -9.33 15.40 -10.57
CA ARG A 27 -10.17 16.12 -11.55
C ARG A 27 -9.66 15.96 -13.00
N GLY A 28 -9.34 14.72 -13.34
CA GLY A 28 -8.87 14.35 -14.67
C GLY A 28 -7.40 14.68 -14.97
N GLN A 29 -6.65 15.30 -14.05
CA GLN A 29 -5.24 15.63 -14.24
C GLN A 29 -4.33 14.82 -13.29
N PRO A 30 -3.09 14.51 -13.67
CA PRO A 30 -2.15 13.88 -12.76
C PRO A 30 -1.90 14.75 -11.54
N LEU A 31 -2.02 14.16 -10.35
CA LEU A 31 -1.75 14.86 -9.11
C LEU A 31 -0.23 15.02 -8.95
N ARG A 32 0.27 16.25 -9.08
CA ARG A 32 1.70 16.50 -9.26
C ARG A 32 2.54 16.48 -7.97
N GLN A 33 1.89 16.35 -6.81
CA GLN A 33 2.55 16.37 -5.52
C GLN A 33 1.65 15.72 -4.46
N GLY A 34 2.27 15.18 -3.43
CA GLY A 34 1.58 14.62 -2.29
C GLY A 34 2.19 13.30 -1.86
N VAL A 35 1.52 12.66 -0.92
CA VAL A 35 1.89 11.35 -0.40
C VAL A 35 0.66 10.46 -0.48
N VAL A 36 0.83 9.25 -1.00
CA VAL A 36 -0.18 8.19 -0.89
C VAL A 36 0.23 7.25 0.23
N ALA A 37 -0.73 6.88 1.08
CA ALA A 37 -0.55 5.90 2.14
C ALA A 37 -1.48 4.71 1.92
N PHE A 38 -0.92 3.51 2.04
CA PHE A 38 -1.64 2.25 2.04
C PHE A 38 -1.60 1.68 3.46
N VAL A 39 -2.78 1.52 4.05
CA VAL A 39 -2.97 0.96 5.40
C VAL A 39 -3.74 -0.34 5.26
N SER A 40 -3.21 -1.43 5.82
CA SER A 40 -3.91 -2.71 5.85
C SER A 40 -5.31 -2.54 6.46
N ASP A 41 -6.32 -3.13 5.83
CA ASP A 41 -7.67 -3.10 6.39
C ASP A 41 -7.76 -4.03 7.61
N PRO A 42 -7.99 -3.50 8.82
CA PRO A 42 -8.00 -4.30 10.05
C PRO A 42 -9.18 -5.28 10.11
N GLN A 43 -10.21 -5.12 9.29
CA GLN A 43 -11.34 -6.05 9.21
C GLN A 43 -11.07 -7.23 8.26
N ARG A 44 -10.07 -7.11 7.38
CA ARG A 44 -9.75 -8.10 6.32
C ARG A 44 -8.32 -8.64 6.37
N SER A 45 -7.48 -8.09 7.26
CA SER A 45 -6.07 -8.46 7.44
C SER A 45 -5.74 -8.57 8.93
N SER A 46 -5.01 -9.61 9.31
CA SER A 46 -4.40 -9.74 10.65
C SER A 46 -3.16 -8.88 10.81
N ASP A 47 -2.50 -8.56 9.69
CA ASP A 47 -1.23 -7.86 9.68
C ASP A 47 -1.47 -6.36 9.68
N SER A 48 -0.70 -5.64 10.49
CA SER A 48 -0.68 -4.18 10.53
C SER A 48 0.40 -3.64 9.61
N VAL A 49 0.02 -3.32 8.37
CA VAL A 49 0.92 -2.76 7.36
C VAL A 49 0.58 -1.30 7.11
N LEU A 50 1.60 -0.45 7.18
CA LEU A 50 1.57 0.93 6.71
C LEU A 50 2.71 1.12 5.72
N ALA A 51 2.40 1.56 4.51
CA ALA A 51 3.39 1.99 3.53
C ALA A 51 2.99 3.34 2.95
N VAL A 52 3.99 4.17 2.67
CA VAL A 52 3.82 5.50 2.10
C VAL A 52 4.68 5.67 0.87
N ALA A 53 4.21 6.43 -0.11
CA ALA A 53 5.00 6.81 -1.28
C ALA A 53 4.75 8.26 -1.66
N THR A 54 5.83 8.95 -2.02
CA THR A 54 5.75 10.28 -2.61
C THR A 54 5.21 10.18 -4.03
N ILE A 55 4.22 11.01 -4.33
CA ILE A 55 3.65 11.14 -5.67
C ILE A 55 4.56 12.05 -6.49
N GLN A 56 5.00 11.53 -7.64
CA GLN A 56 5.86 12.25 -8.58
C GLN A 56 5.07 13.31 -9.37
N PRO A 57 5.75 14.28 -10.04
CA PRO A 57 5.09 15.34 -10.81
C PRO A 57 4.18 14.86 -11.96
N ASP A 58 4.37 13.62 -12.42
CA ASP A 58 3.54 12.94 -13.42
C ASP A 58 2.39 12.12 -12.80
N GLY A 59 2.21 12.19 -11.48
CA GLY A 59 1.19 11.47 -10.72
C GLY A 59 1.59 10.04 -10.33
N HIS A 60 2.76 9.55 -10.74
CA HIS A 60 3.17 8.18 -10.44
C HIS A 60 3.67 8.00 -9.01
N PHE A 61 3.50 6.79 -8.49
CA PHE A 61 4.08 6.34 -7.22
C PHE A 61 4.44 4.86 -7.27
N SER A 62 5.39 4.45 -6.42
CA SER A 62 5.76 3.06 -6.17
C SER A 62 5.87 2.87 -4.66
N LEU A 63 5.27 1.82 -4.12
CA LEU A 63 5.29 1.54 -2.69
C LEU A 63 6.52 0.70 -2.31
N GLN A 64 6.97 0.88 -1.08
CA GLN A 64 8.04 0.11 -0.46
C GLN A 64 7.62 -0.23 0.97
N TRP A 65 7.90 -1.45 1.41
CA TRP A 65 7.65 -1.92 2.76
C TRP A 65 8.82 -2.77 3.23
N GLN A 66 9.36 -2.45 4.41
CA GLN A 66 10.55 -3.12 4.99
C GLN A 66 11.70 -3.24 3.97
N GLU A 67 12.06 -2.12 3.33
CA GLU A 67 13.13 -2.05 2.32
C GLU A 67 12.88 -2.84 1.01
N ARG A 68 11.75 -3.53 0.89
CA ARG A 68 11.37 -4.30 -0.30
C ARG A 68 10.36 -3.53 -1.14
N GLN A 69 10.54 -3.56 -2.45
CA GLN A 69 9.63 -2.92 -3.41
C GLN A 69 8.27 -3.62 -3.39
N GLY A 70 7.23 -2.88 -3.01
CA GLY A 70 5.85 -3.35 -2.97
C GLY A 70 5.26 -3.52 -1.58
N LEU A 71 4.28 -4.42 -1.48
CA LEU A 71 3.55 -4.73 -0.25
C LEU A 71 3.28 -6.24 -0.12
N PRO A 72 3.03 -6.72 1.10
CA PRO A 72 2.38 -8.01 1.29
C PRO A 72 1.01 -8.10 0.59
N PRO A 73 0.60 -9.28 0.11
CA PRO A 73 -0.75 -9.49 -0.37
C PRO A 73 -1.80 -9.22 0.72
N GLY A 74 -2.91 -8.56 0.36
CA GLY A 74 -3.94 -8.19 1.33
C GLY A 74 -4.86 -7.07 0.85
N TRP A 75 -5.83 -6.72 1.69
CA TRP A 75 -6.72 -5.57 1.47
C TRP A 75 -6.16 -4.33 2.16
N TYR A 76 -6.15 -3.22 1.43
CA TYR A 76 -5.63 -1.94 1.89
C TYR A 76 -6.67 -0.84 1.72
N ARG A 77 -6.74 0.05 2.70
CA ARG A 77 -7.39 1.35 2.61
C ARG A 77 -6.37 2.41 2.28
N ILE A 78 -6.77 3.38 1.47
CA ILE A 78 -5.84 4.36 0.90
C ILE A 78 -6.19 5.75 1.40
N SER A 79 -5.19 6.53 1.79
CA SER A 79 -5.30 7.98 1.96
C SER A 79 -4.28 8.72 1.09
N ILE A 80 -4.60 9.96 0.75
CA ILE A 80 -3.78 10.83 -0.07
C ILE A 80 -3.71 12.18 0.62
N LEU A 81 -2.48 12.64 0.88
CA LEU A 81 -2.19 13.90 1.53
C LEU A 81 -1.51 14.86 0.55
N CYS A 82 -2.05 16.08 0.44
CA CYS A 82 -1.43 17.18 -0.31
C CYS A 82 -1.20 18.37 0.63
N PRO A 83 -0.12 18.39 1.42
CA PRO A 83 0.06 19.37 2.51
C PRO A 83 0.15 20.83 2.03
N ASN A 84 0.55 21.05 0.77
CA ASN A 84 0.65 22.39 0.18
C ASN A 84 -0.65 22.85 -0.52
N ASP A 85 -1.68 22.01 -0.59
CA ASP A 85 -2.97 22.35 -1.18
C ASP A 85 -4.01 22.60 -0.08
N ARG A 86 -4.32 23.87 0.18
CA ARG A 86 -5.30 24.28 1.19
C ARG A 86 -6.74 23.92 0.83
N THR A 87 -6.99 23.56 -0.43
CA THR A 87 -8.31 23.17 -0.94
C THR A 87 -8.47 21.65 -1.02
N TRP A 88 -7.46 20.90 -0.53
CA TRP A 88 -7.47 19.45 -0.57
C TRP A 88 -8.66 18.87 0.22
N PRO A 89 -9.49 18.00 -0.37
CA PRO A 89 -10.64 17.44 0.32
C PRO A 89 -10.23 16.57 1.51
N GLU A 90 -10.66 16.95 2.71
CA GLU A 90 -10.31 16.26 3.97
C GLU A 90 -10.63 14.76 3.96
N ARG A 91 -11.67 14.35 3.21
CA ARG A 91 -12.06 12.94 3.08
C ARG A 91 -10.91 12.05 2.60
N TYR A 92 -10.04 12.56 1.73
CA TYR A 92 -8.92 11.78 1.20
C TYR A 92 -7.76 11.65 2.19
N CYS A 93 -7.71 12.50 3.23
CA CYS A 93 -6.65 12.46 4.23
C CYS A 93 -6.79 11.29 5.23
N ASP A 94 -7.97 10.68 5.31
CA ASP A 94 -8.29 9.62 6.25
C ASP A 94 -8.63 8.31 5.52
N PRO A 95 -7.87 7.22 5.72
CA PRO A 95 -8.11 5.96 5.04
C PRO A 95 -9.47 5.33 5.40
N GLN A 96 -10.08 5.70 6.53
CA GLN A 96 -11.42 5.23 6.89
C GLN A 96 -12.54 6.01 6.19
N ARG A 97 -12.27 7.26 5.79
CA ARG A 97 -13.26 8.17 5.18
C ARG A 97 -13.08 8.35 3.68
N SER A 98 -11.93 7.96 3.13
CA SER A 98 -11.59 8.16 1.71
C SER A 98 -12.47 7.34 0.77
N GLY A 99 -12.95 6.18 1.24
CA GLY A 99 -13.64 5.18 0.41
C GLY A 99 -12.72 4.51 -0.63
N LEU A 100 -11.41 4.75 -0.56
CA LEU A 100 -10.43 4.21 -1.49
C LEU A 100 -9.89 2.90 -0.93
N GLU A 101 -10.03 1.82 -1.70
CA GLU A 101 -9.58 0.49 -1.33
C GLU A 101 -8.82 -0.17 -2.48
N PHE A 102 -7.88 -1.04 -2.14
CA PHE A 102 -7.16 -1.83 -3.12
C PHE A 102 -6.78 -3.20 -2.55
N GLN A 103 -6.97 -4.24 -3.36
CA GLN A 103 -6.50 -5.57 -3.04
C GLN A 103 -5.16 -5.82 -3.74
N VAL A 104 -4.12 -6.06 -2.96
CA VAL A 104 -2.83 -6.54 -3.43
C VAL A 104 -2.91 -8.05 -3.59
N LEU A 105 -2.78 -8.54 -4.82
CA LEU A 105 -2.84 -9.97 -5.14
C LEU A 105 -1.44 -10.59 -5.13
N PRO A 106 -1.28 -11.84 -4.64
CA PRO A 106 0.00 -12.55 -4.63
C PRO A 106 0.49 -12.83 -6.06
N GLN A 107 1.81 -13.00 -6.22
CA GLN A 107 2.46 -13.39 -7.47
C GLN A 107 2.10 -12.53 -8.70
N ARG A 108 1.73 -11.27 -8.49
CA ARG A 108 1.27 -10.37 -9.56
C ARG A 108 1.86 -8.97 -9.41
N ASP A 109 2.11 -8.33 -10.54
CA ASP A 109 2.32 -6.88 -10.60
C ASP A 109 1.00 -6.16 -10.33
N ASN A 110 0.93 -5.45 -9.22
CA ASN A 110 -0.26 -4.71 -8.83
C ASN A 110 -0.13 -3.26 -9.30
N THR A 111 -0.96 -2.86 -10.27
CA THR A 111 -0.99 -1.49 -10.81
C THR A 111 -2.38 -0.88 -10.66
N ILE A 112 -2.47 0.33 -10.10
CA ILE A 112 -3.73 1.05 -9.87
C ILE A 112 -3.70 2.47 -10.44
N THR A 113 -4.84 2.92 -10.98
CA THR A 113 -5.10 4.34 -11.22
C THR A 113 -6.14 4.83 -10.22
N ILE A 114 -5.74 5.70 -9.30
CA ILE A 114 -6.62 6.29 -8.30
C ILE A 114 -7.20 7.57 -8.90
N ARG A 115 -8.52 7.62 -9.11
CA ARG A 115 -9.22 8.80 -9.66
C ARG A 115 -9.98 9.50 -8.56
N LEU A 116 -9.70 10.79 -8.40
CA LEU A 116 -10.25 11.66 -7.37
C LEU A 116 -11.06 12.79 -8.01
N GLU A 117 -12.20 13.09 -7.41
CA GLU A 117 -13.12 14.20 -7.77
C GLU A 117 -12.99 15.40 -6.81
#